data_AF-X0ZMY1-F1
#
_entry.id   AF-X0ZMY1-F1
#
_cell.length_a   1.000
_cell.length_b   1.000
_cell.length_c   1.000
_cell.angle_alpha   90.00
_cell.angle_beta   90.00
_cell.angle_gamma   90.00
#
_symmetry.space_group_name_H-M   'P 1'
#
loop_
_entity.id
_entity.type
_entity.pdbx_description
1 polymer ?
#
loop_
_entity_poly.entity_id
_entity_poly.type
_entity_poly.pdbx_seq_one_letter_code
_entity_poly.pdbx_strand_id
1 'polypeptide(L)' 'MTYLLHNNKVYGLTTGQTAPTSDKGFKTKSTPSGVLEKPVNPVLLALASGATYVARGFSGDTSHLSEINKKRL' A
#
# COMPACT_ATOMS: atom_id res chain seq x y z
N MET A 1 -7.97 4.02 17.04
CA MET A 1 -7.04 2.95 16.60
C MET A 1 -6.23 3.47 15.42
N THR A 2 -4.96 3.10 15.29
CA THR A 2 -4.11 3.53 14.16
C THR A 2 -3.63 2.30 13.38
N TYR A 3 -3.78 2.31 12.05
CA TYR A 3 -3.28 1.26 11.16
C TYR A 3 -2.10 1.80 10.35
N LEU A 4 -0.96 1.10 10.40
CA LEU A 4 0.22 1.40 9.58
C LEU A 4 0.32 0.34 8.47
N LEU A 5 0.01 0.74 7.23
CA LEU A 5 0.04 -0.14 6.08
C LEU A 5 1.37 0.01 5.32
N HIS A 6 2.22 -1.01 5.38
CA HIS A 6 3.43 -1.08 4.55
C HIS A 6 3.08 -1.49 3.13
N ASN A 7 2.99 -0.52 2.22
CA ASN A 7 2.67 -0.78 0.82
C ASN A 7 3.95 -0.89 -0.04
N ASN A 8 4.50 -2.09 -0.14
CA ASN A 8 5.62 -2.44 -1.01
C ASN A 8 5.17 -3.05 -2.36
N LYS A 9 3.86 -3.10 -2.63
CA LYS A 9 3.24 -3.67 -3.85
C LYS A 9 3.53 -5.15 -4.12
N VAL A 10 4.04 -5.92 -3.15
CA VAL A 10 4.40 -7.33 -3.34
C VAL A 10 4.33 -8.09 -2.02
N TYR A 11 3.92 -9.35 -2.05
CA TYR A 11 4.07 -10.23 -0.88
C TYR A 11 5.53 -10.69 -0.77
N GLY A 12 6.36 -9.83 -0.18
CA GLY A 12 7.80 -10.04 -0.09
C GLY A 12 8.20 -11.28 0.71
N LEU A 13 7.47 -11.60 1.78
CA LEU A 13 7.77 -12.76 2.63
C LEU A 13 7.49 -14.10 1.94
N THR A 14 6.44 -14.17 1.11
CA THR A 14 6.04 -15.39 0.37
C THR A 14 6.67 -15.46 -1.01
N THR A 15 7.94 -15.04 -1.11
CA THR A 15 8.76 -15.13 -2.34
C THR A 15 8.31 -14.26 -3.51
N GLY A 16 7.66 -13.12 -3.24
CA GLY A 16 7.45 -12.07 -4.25
C GLY A 16 6.21 -12.25 -5.11
N GLN A 17 5.13 -12.79 -4.53
CA GLN A 17 3.82 -12.88 -5.20
C GLN A 17 3.17 -11.50 -5.34
N THR A 18 2.23 -11.36 -6.26
CA THR A 18 1.52 -10.09 -6.51
C THR A 18 0.62 -9.73 -5.32
N ALA A 19 0.64 -8.46 -4.90
CA ALA A 19 -0.26 -7.90 -3.90
C ALA A 19 -1.48 -7.21 -4.58
N PRO A 20 -2.57 -6.91 -3.85
CA PRO A 20 -3.72 -6.15 -4.38
C PRO A 20 -3.37 -4.74 -4.87
N THR A 21 -2.21 -4.22 -4.47
CA THR A 21 -1.66 -2.92 -4.89
C THR A 21 -0.58 -3.05 -5.98
N SER A 22 -0.28 -4.27 -6.46
CA SER A 22 0.63 -4.48 -7.59
C SER A 22 0.08 -3.84 -8.85
N ASP A 23 0.96 -3.23 -9.63
CA ASP A 23 0.58 -2.55 -10.87
C ASP A 23 0.06 -3.56 -11.91
N LYS A 24 -0.89 -3.14 -12.74
CA LYS A 24 -1.40 -3.96 -13.83
C LYS A 24 -0.25 -4.33 -14.78
N GLY A 25 -0.17 -5.61 -15.14
CA GLY A 25 0.91 -6.16 -15.96
C GLY A 25 2.18 -6.52 -15.17
N PHE A 26 2.25 -6.26 -13.86
CA PHE A 26 3.38 -6.68 -13.03
C PHE A 26 3.49 -8.21 -13.00
N LYS A 27 4.65 -8.74 -13.39
CA LYS A 27 4.90 -10.17 -13.51
C LYS A 27 5.66 -10.70 -12.31
N THR A 28 5.25 -11.87 -11.83
CA THR A 28 5.93 -12.61 -10.77
C THR A 28 5.97 -14.09 -11.14
N LYS A 29 6.65 -14.92 -10.34
CA LYS A 29 6.66 -16.38 -10.55
C LYS A 29 5.27 -16.99 -10.47
N SER A 30 4.41 -16.49 -9.57
CA SER A 30 3.01 -16.93 -9.44
C SER A 30 2.10 -16.36 -10.52
N THR A 31 2.46 -15.19 -11.07
CA THR A 31 1.64 -14.44 -12.03
C THR A 31 2.46 -14.12 -13.28
N PRO A 32 2.85 -15.13 -14.09
CA PRO A 32 3.78 -14.96 -15.20
C PRO A 32 3.20 -14.15 -16.38
N SER A 33 1.89 -14.21 -16.56
CA SER A 33 1.16 -13.41 -17.56
C SER A 33 0.98 -11.95 -17.14
N GLY A 34 1.35 -11.59 -15.89
CA GLY A 34 1.16 -10.27 -15.31
C GLY A 34 -0.22 -10.11 -14.67
N VAL A 35 -0.33 -9.17 -13.72
CA VAL A 35 -1.61 -8.84 -13.06
C VAL A 35 -2.61 -8.30 -14.09
N LEU A 36 -3.84 -8.81 -14.10
CA LEU A 36 -4.90 -8.37 -15.02
C LEU A 36 -5.75 -7.25 -14.41
N GLU A 37 -5.90 -7.31 -13.10
CA GLU A 37 -6.72 -6.43 -12.27
C GLU A 37 -6.11 -5.04 -12.18
N LYS A 38 -6.97 -4.05 -11.89
CA LYS A 38 -6.51 -2.71 -11.54
C LYS A 38 -6.07 -2.69 -10.08
N PRO A 39 -4.96 -2.00 -9.73
CA PRO A 39 -4.50 -1.93 -8.36
C PRO A 39 -5.53 -1.25 -7.46
N VAL A 40 -5.73 -1.80 -6.26
CA VAL A 40 -6.56 -1.17 -5.24
C VAL A 40 -5.87 0.09 -4.74
N ASN A 41 -6.63 1.18 -4.57
CA ASN A 41 -6.12 2.39 -3.91
C ASN A 41 -6.47 2.36 -2.42
N PRO A 42 -5.51 2.04 -1.52
CA PRO A 42 -5.79 1.90 -0.09
C PRO A 42 -6.22 3.22 0.57
N VAL A 43 -5.85 4.38 0.02
CA VAL A 43 -6.29 5.68 0.56
C VAL A 43 -7.77 5.89 0.30
N LEU A 44 -8.23 5.63 -0.94
CA LEU A 44 -9.65 5.72 -1.28
C LEU A 44 -10.48 4.67 -0.53
N LEU A 45 -9.96 3.45 -0.39
CA LEU A 45 -10.62 2.40 0.38
C LEU A 45 -10.82 2.83 1.84
N ALA A 46 -9.77 3.34 2.50
CA ALA A 46 -9.86 3.82 3.87
C ALA A 46 -10.88 4.95 4.03
N LEU A 47 -10.87 5.94 3.13
CA LEU A 47 -11.84 7.03 3.12
C LEU A 47 -13.27 6.51 2.94
N ALA A 48 -13.50 5.62 1.96
CA ALA A 48 -14.80 5.01 1.70
C ALA A 48 -15.29 4.14 2.88
N SER A 49 -14.37 3.57 3.65
CA SER A 49 -14.67 2.84 4.88
C SER A 49 -14.91 3.73 6.11
N GLY A 50 -14.91 5.06 5.97
CA GLY A 50 -15.22 6.00 7.05
C GLY A 50 -14.03 6.39 7.92
N ALA A 51 -12.79 6.21 7.45
CA ALA A 51 -11.62 6.69 8.18
C ALA A 51 -11.64 8.22 8.28
N THR A 52 -11.54 8.75 9.50
CA THR A 52 -11.55 10.19 9.79
C THR A 52 -10.19 10.87 9.61
N TYR A 53 -9.11 10.08 9.55
CA TYR A 53 -7.77 10.53 9.23
C TYR A 53 -7.09 9.51 8.31
N VAL A 54 -6.61 9.96 7.16
CA VAL A 54 -5.87 9.13 6.19
C VAL A 54 -4.66 9.91 5.70
N ALA A 55 -3.49 9.30 5.79
CA ALA A 55 -2.25 9.88 5.32
C ALA A 55 -1.41 8.83 4.57
N ARG A 56 -0.57 9.29 3.65
CA ARG A 56 0.38 8.46 2.90
C ARG A 56 1.73 9.14 2.90
N GLY A 57 2.78 8.41 3.26
CA GLY A 57 4.16 8.87 3.19
C GLY A 57 5.04 7.88 2.42
N PHE A 58 6.30 8.24 2.25
CA PHE A 58 7.31 7.42 1.59
C PHE A 58 8.39 7.05 2.61
N SER A 59 8.79 5.78 2.66
CA SER A 59 9.77 5.28 3.64
C SER A 59 11.15 5.92 3.53
N GLY A 60 11.52 6.47 2.37
CA GLY A 60 12.77 7.21 2.19
C GLY A 60 12.73 8.65 2.74
N ASP A 61 11.56 9.18 3.07
CA ASP A 61 11.41 10.49 3.71
C ASP A 61 10.95 10.31 5.17
N THR A 62 11.92 10.05 6.04
CA THR A 62 11.70 9.74 7.46
C THR A 62 11.18 10.94 8.24
N SER A 63 11.59 12.16 7.87
CA SER A 63 11.12 13.41 8.47
C SER A 63 9.62 13.60 8.23
N HIS A 64 9.17 13.49 6.98
CA HIS A 64 7.76 13.62 6.63
C HIS A 64 6.91 12.50 7.25
N LEU A 65 7.41 11.25 7.27
CA LEU A 65 6.72 10.15 7.95
C LEU A 65 6.56 10.38 9.46
N SER A 66 7.59 10.92 10.12
CA SER A 66 7.52 11.29 11.54
C SER A 66 6.45 12.35 11.78
N GLU A 67 6.37 13.36 10.91
CA GLU A 67 5.37 14.42 10.99
C GLU A 67 3.94 13.88 10.83
N ILE A 68 3.69 13.04 9.82
CA ILE A 68 2.39 12.39 9.62
C ILE A 68 1.98 11.55 10.83
N ASN A 69 2.93 10.80 11.41
CA ASN A 69 2.68 9.96 12.58
C ASN A 69 2.38 10.76 13.85
N LYS A 70 2.80 12.04 13.92
CA LYS A 70 2.48 12.96 15.01
C LYS A 70 1.12 13.63 14.81
N LYS A 71 0.75 13.98 13.57
CA LYS A 71 -0.51 14.66 13.20
C LYS A 71 -1.77 13.80 13.28
N ARG A 72 -1.65 12.51 13.63
CA ARG A 72 -2.76 11.53 13.65
C ARG A 72 -3.78 11.71 14.79
N LEU A 73 -3.83 12.90 15.41
CA LEU A 73 -4.71 13.25 16.53
C LEU A 73 -5.61 14.41 16.13
#